data_AF-A0A952H4H0-F1
#
_entry.id   AF-A0A952H4H0-F1
#
_cell.length_a   1.000
_cell.length_b   1.000
_cell.length_c   1.000
_cell.angle_alpha   90.00
_cell.angle_beta   90.00
_cell.angle_gamma   90.00
#
_symmetry.space_group_name_H-M   'P 1'
#
loop_
_entity.id
_entity.type
_entity.pdbx_description
1 polymer ?
#
loop_
_entity_poly.entity_id
_entity_poly.type
_entity_poly.pdbx_seq_one_letter_code
_entity_poly.pdbx_strand_id
1 'polypeptide(L)' 'ELTPTVVEGYVSAKVLVEGLKRAGKQPTRQSLRDALENMSHFDVGGIEVGYGPKDHTGLDYVDLAIIDQSGKFRR' A
#
# COMPACT_ATOMS: atom_id res chain seq x y z
N GLU A 1 -9.49 -16.62 7.54
CA GLU A 1 -8.93 -15.64 8.48
C GLU A 1 -8.31 -14.48 7.71
N LEU A 2 -8.40 -13.27 8.23
CA LEU A 2 -7.61 -12.14 7.74
C LEU A 2 -6.18 -12.29 8.28
N THR A 3 -5.21 -12.52 7.40
CA THR A 3 -3.79 -12.57 7.77
C THR A 3 -3.10 -11.26 7.36
N PRO A 4 -1.96 -10.90 7.98
CA PRO A 4 -1.20 -9.71 7.58
C PRO A 4 -0.88 -9.69 6.08
N THR A 5 -0.46 -10.82 5.51
CA THR A 5 -0.13 -10.95 4.08
C THR A 5 -1.32 -10.70 3.16
N VAL A 6 -2.54 -11.14 3.55
CA VAL A 6 -3.75 -10.87 2.76
C VAL A 6 -4.08 -9.37 2.75
N VAL A 7 -3.92 -8.70 3.89
CA VAL A 7 -4.13 -7.25 4.00
C VAL A 7 -3.08 -6.49 3.19
N GLU A 8 -1.80 -6.87 3.29
CA GLU A 8 -0.70 -6.29 2.51
C GLU A 8 -0.94 -6.40 1.00
N GLY A 9 -1.36 -7.58 0.53
CA GLY A 9 -1.71 -7.78 -0.88
C GLY A 9 -2.89 -6.91 -1.32
N TYR A 10 -3.93 -6.77 -0.48
CA TYR A 10 -5.09 -5.92 -0.77
C TYR A 10 -4.70 -4.44 -0.87
N VAL A 11 -3.91 -3.94 0.09
CA VAL A 11 -3.44 -2.54 0.10
C VAL A 11 -2.57 -2.28 -1.12
N SER A 12 -1.64 -3.18 -1.43
CA SER A 12 -0.78 -3.08 -2.62
C SER A 12 -1.60 -3.00 -3.92
N ALA A 13 -2.63 -3.83 -4.06
CA ALA A 13 -3.52 -3.78 -5.21
C ALA A 13 -4.32 -2.47 -5.30
N LYS A 14 -4.81 -1.95 -4.17
CA LYS A 14 -5.50 -0.65 -4.11
C LYS A 14 -4.60 0.49 -4.55
N VAL A 15 -3.37 0.52 -4.05
CA VAL A 15 -2.35 1.50 -4.46
C VAL A 15 -2.10 1.43 -5.96
N LEU A 16 -1.91 0.23 -6.52
CA LEU A 16 -1.69 0.07 -7.96
C LEU A 16 -2.87 0.58 -8.79
N VAL A 17 -4.09 0.18 -8.43
CA VAL A 17 -5.32 0.65 -9.10
C VAL A 17 -5.39 2.17 -9.05
N GLU A 18 -5.04 2.76 -7.92
CA GLU A 18 -5.10 4.20 -7.74
C GLU A 18 -4.02 4.96 -8.52
N GLY A 19 -2.80 4.40 -8.59
CA GLY A 19 -1.73 4.89 -9.46
C GLY A 19 -2.13 4.83 -10.94
N LEU A 20 -2.76 3.73 -11.37
CA LEU A 20 -3.26 3.58 -12.74
C LEU A 20 -4.34 4.61 -13.09
N LYS A 21 -5.25 4.94 -12.16
CA LYS A 21 -6.24 6.01 -12.37
C LYS A 21 -5.58 7.38 -12.54
N ARG A 22 -4.58 7.70 -11.69
CA ARG A 22 -3.81 8.95 -11.76
C ARG A 22 -2.97 9.05 -13.04
N ALA A 23 -2.48 7.92 -13.56
CA ALA A 23 -1.71 7.85 -14.80
C ALA A 23 -2.53 8.16 -16.07
N GLY A 24 -3.87 8.23 -15.95
CA GLY A 24 -4.78 8.63 -17.03
C GLY A 24 -5.26 7.48 -17.92
N LYS A 25 -5.93 7.83 -19.04
CA LYS A 25 -6.66 6.86 -19.90
C LYS A 25 -5.76 5.86 -20.63
N GLN A 26 -4.50 6.19 -20.86
CA GLN A 26 -3.52 5.35 -21.56
C GLN A 26 -2.25 5.24 -20.70
N PRO A 27 -2.29 4.48 -19.60
CA PRO A 27 -1.18 4.40 -18.67
C PRO A 27 0.02 3.75 -19.35
N THR A 28 1.20 4.34 -19.12
CA THR A 28 2.50 3.78 -19.48
C THR A 28 3.26 3.47 -18.21
N ARG A 29 4.35 2.72 -18.30
CA ARG A 29 5.25 2.50 -17.16
C ARG A 29 5.72 3.83 -16.56
N GLN A 30 6.06 4.78 -17.41
CA GLN A 30 6.56 6.08 -16.99
C GLN A 30 5.46 6.90 -16.29
N SER A 31 4.27 6.99 -16.90
CA SER A 31 3.17 7.75 -16.28
C SER A 31 2.62 7.12 -15.01
N LEU A 32 2.68 5.78 -14.86
CA LEU A 32 2.37 5.12 -13.59
C LEU A 32 3.39 5.48 -12.51
N ARG A 33 4.69 5.44 -12.83
CA ARG A 33 5.74 5.83 -11.89
C ARG A 33 5.58 7.28 -11.45
N ASP A 34 5.40 8.19 -12.40
CA ASP A 34 5.19 9.62 -12.10
C ASP A 34 3.91 9.84 -11.28
N ALA A 35 2.84 9.10 -11.57
CA ALA A 35 1.61 9.16 -10.80
C ALA A 35 1.79 8.71 -9.35
N LEU A 36 2.56 7.65 -9.12
CA LEU A 36 2.88 7.17 -7.77
C LEU A 36 3.80 8.16 -7.06
N GLU A 37 4.86 8.64 -7.69
CA GLU A 37 5.80 9.64 -7.12
C GLU A 37 5.12 10.97 -6.74
N ASN A 38 3.97 11.30 -7.34
CA ASN A 38 3.17 12.48 -7.00
C ASN A 38 2.00 12.17 -6.04
N MET A 39 1.86 10.92 -5.59
CA MET A 39 0.81 10.49 -4.67
C MET A 39 1.35 10.55 -3.23
N SER A 40 1.23 11.71 -2.59
CA SER A 40 1.79 11.94 -1.25
C SER A 40 0.87 11.49 -0.10
N HIS A 41 -0.44 11.54 -0.28
CA HIS A 41 -1.43 11.20 0.76
C HIS A 41 -2.58 10.42 0.10
N PHE A 42 -2.54 9.08 0.17
CA PHE A 42 -3.62 8.22 -0.29
C PHE A 42 -4.13 7.33 0.84
N ASP A 43 -5.36 7.59 1.27
CA ASP A 43 -6.04 6.81 2.31
C ASP A 43 -6.65 5.53 1.73
N VAL A 44 -6.19 4.37 2.23
CA VAL A 44 -6.68 3.03 1.91
C VAL A 44 -7.60 2.48 3.01
N GLY A 45 -8.38 3.36 3.64
CA GLY A 45 -9.34 2.99 4.68
C GLY A 45 -8.74 2.97 6.08
N GLY A 46 -8.03 4.04 6.44
CA GLY A 46 -7.32 4.21 7.71
C GLY A 46 -5.83 3.91 7.65
N ILE A 47 -5.31 3.54 6.46
CA ILE A 47 -3.87 3.38 6.19
C ILE A 47 -3.52 4.43 5.14
N GLU A 48 -2.69 5.38 5.54
CA GLU A 48 -2.23 6.44 4.64
C GLU A 48 -0.94 6.00 3.94
N VAL A 49 -0.96 6.01 2.61
CA VAL A 49 0.16 5.63 1.77
C VAL A 49 0.63 6.85 0.97
N GLY A 50 1.94 7.09 0.98
CA GLY A 50 2.58 8.19 0.27
C GLY A 50 3.89 7.77 -0.39
N TYR A 51 4.11 8.20 -1.63
CA TYR A 51 5.39 8.06 -2.32
C TYR A 51 5.88 9.43 -2.81
N GLY A 52 7.20 9.54 -3.00
CA GLY A 52 7.86 10.70 -3.56
C GLY A 52 9.09 10.31 -4.37
N PRO A 53 9.64 11.19 -5.22
CA PRO A 53 10.79 10.88 -6.08
C PRO A 53 12.07 10.44 -5.34
N LYS A 54 12.11 10.65 -4.02
CA LYS A 54 13.23 10.30 -3.14
C LYS A 54 12.84 9.32 -2.03
N ASP A 55 11.56 8.95 -1.94
CA ASP A 55 11.04 8.06 -0.90
C ASP A 55 9.97 7.16 -1.49
N HIS A 56 10.30 5.87 -1.59
CA HIS A 56 9.42 4.85 -2.15
C HIS A 56 8.93 3.86 -1.08
N THR A 57 9.04 4.21 0.21
CA THR A 57 8.67 3.34 1.33
C THR A 57 7.16 3.14 1.41
N GLY A 58 6.37 4.17 1.07
CA GLY A 58 4.91 4.07 1.00
C GLY A 58 4.23 4.26 2.36
N LEU A 59 4.64 3.48 3.35
CA LEU A 59 4.01 3.42 4.66
C LEU A 59 5.04 3.17 5.77
N ASP A 60 5.11 4.09 6.72
CA ASP A 60 5.85 3.90 7.97
C ASP A 60 4.91 3.43 9.08
N TYR A 61 4.55 2.14 9.07
CA TYR A 61 3.67 1.53 10.07
C TYR A 61 4.23 0.20 10.57
N VAL A 62 4.20 0.01 11.89
CA VAL A 62 4.66 -1.23 12.55
C VAL A 62 3.54 -1.71 13.48
N ASP A 63 3.13 -2.97 13.30
CA ASP A 63 2.21 -3.67 14.19
C ASP A 63 2.94 -4.85 14.86
N LEU A 64 2.77 -5.02 16.16
CA LEU A 64 3.35 -6.13 16.92
C LEU A 64 2.32 -7.25 17.02
N ALA A 65 2.66 -8.44 16.56
CA ALA A 65 1.81 -9.60 16.70
C ALA A 65 2.51 -10.71 17.49
N ILE A 66 1.81 -11.28 18.46
CA ILE A 66 2.27 -12.45 19.23
C ILE A 66 1.62 -13.69 18.64
N ILE A 67 2.41 -14.73 18.38
CA ILE A 67 1.89 -16.05 18.02
C ILE A 67 1.78 -16.87 19.31
N ASP A 68 0.55 -17.22 19.71
CA ASP A 68 0.35 -18.04 20.90
C ASP A 68 0.52 -19.54 20.62
N GLN A 69 0.42 -20.36 21.67
CA GLN A 69 0.61 -21.82 21.57
C GLN A 69 -0.39 -22.51 20.62
N SER A 70 -1.50 -21.84 20.25
CA SER A 70 -2.46 -22.35 19.27
C SER A 70 -2.08 -22.03 17.82
N GLY A 71 -0.97 -21.31 17.60
CA GLY A 71 -0.50 -20.87 16.28
C GLY A 71 -1.27 -19.66 15.72
N LYS A 72 -2.11 -19.01 16.54
CA LYS A 72 -2.91 -17.85 16.13
C LYS A 72 -2.23 -16.54 16.49
N PHE A 73 -2.46 -15.54 15.66
CA PHE A 73 -2.03 -14.17 15.92
C PHE A 73 -2.90 -13.52 17.01
N ARG A 74 -2.25 -12.96 18.01
CA ARG A 74 -2.79 -12.05 19.01
C ARG A 74 -2.22 -10.66 18.74
N ARG A 75 -3.08 -9.65 18.74
CA ARG A 75 -2.72 -8.24 18.72
C ARG A 75 -3.01 -7.64 20.09
#